data_AF-A0A7S1LH80-F1
#
_entry.id   AF-A0A7S1LH80-F1
#
_cell.length_a   1.000
_cell.length_b   1.000
_cell.length_c   1.000
_cell.angle_alpha   90.00
_cell.angle_beta   90.00
_cell.angle_gamma   90.00
#
_symmetry.space_group_name_H-M   'P 1'
#
loop_
_entity.id
_entity.type
_entity.pdbx_description
1 polymer ?
#
loop_
_entity_poly.entity_id
_entity_poly.type
_entity_poly.pdbx_seq_one_letter_code
_entity_poly.pdbx_strand_id
1 'polypeptide(L)'
;CVAALLGGASGYQVAKRWGKQELQRHMGGNDEPGSADAQSSTFRRLKYLVKWGHWQLLEYEDSPPEWQCAVVDEVVRAFSPWVQKLYLLRAKGCAGEADAEAWEVFLHLAPLYYLLQRRATVEAIVQSSEAVVHAFEQHSLDSPCIERLGIGFPTILETISIIDRL
;
A
#
# COMPACT_ATOMS: atom_id res chain seq x y z
N CYS A 1 -1.87 -13.57 31.31
CA CYS A 1 -1.44 -13.84 29.93
C CYS A 1 -0.64 -12.67 29.35
N VAL A 2 0.60 -12.44 29.84
CA VAL A 2 1.46 -11.31 29.43
C VAL A 2 2.61 -11.76 28.51
N ALA A 3 2.73 -13.06 28.24
CA ALA A 3 3.83 -13.62 27.45
C ALA A 3 3.70 -13.45 25.91
N ALA A 4 2.55 -12.98 25.39
CA ALA A 4 2.33 -12.88 23.94
C ALA A 4 2.74 -11.53 23.31
N LEU A 5 2.95 -10.48 24.12
CA LEU A 5 3.20 -9.13 23.58
C LEU A 5 4.69 -8.78 23.39
N LEU A 6 5.61 -9.58 23.91
CA LEU A 6 7.06 -9.31 23.81
C LEU A 6 7.74 -9.97 22.60
N GLY A 7 7.03 -10.84 21.86
CA GLY A 7 7.56 -11.50 20.66
C GLY A 7 7.39 -10.73 19.35
N GLY A 8 6.46 -9.77 19.28
CA GLY A 8 6.10 -9.10 18.01
C GLY A 8 7.05 -7.99 17.56
N ALA A 9 7.74 -7.32 18.51
CA ALA A 9 8.58 -6.16 18.20
C ALA A 9 9.95 -6.55 17.60
N SER A 10 10.47 -7.74 17.92
CA SER A 10 11.76 -8.23 17.40
C SER A 10 11.63 -8.79 15.98
N GLY A 11 10.55 -9.52 15.69
CA GLY A 11 10.27 -10.02 14.34
C GLY A 11 10.12 -8.91 13.31
N TYR A 12 9.46 -7.80 13.66
CA TYR A 12 9.27 -6.64 12.81
C TYR A 12 10.60 -6.00 12.35
N GLN A 13 11.57 -5.86 13.26
CA GLN A 13 12.87 -5.30 12.90
C GLN A 13 13.72 -6.26 12.05
N VAL A 14 13.58 -7.56 12.27
CA VAL A 14 14.30 -8.60 11.50
C VAL A 14 13.73 -8.68 10.07
N ALA A 15 12.41 -8.75 9.92
CA ALA A 15 11.74 -8.75 8.61
C ALA A 15 12.06 -7.46 7.82
N LYS A 16 12.07 -6.30 8.49
CA LYS A 16 12.44 -5.01 7.86
C LYS A 16 13.91 -4.94 7.43
N ARG A 17 14.83 -5.61 8.13
CA ARG A 17 16.25 -5.68 7.74
C ARG A 17 16.46 -6.67 6.61
N TRP A 18 15.80 -7.83 6.65
CA TRP A 18 15.85 -8.83 5.60
C TRP A 18 15.26 -8.30 4.29
N GLY A 19 14.08 -7.68 4.33
CA GLY A 19 13.48 -7.04 3.16
C GLY A 19 14.39 -5.97 2.54
N LYS A 20 15.09 -5.17 3.36
CA LYS A 20 16.06 -4.18 2.87
C LYS A 20 17.32 -4.79 2.24
N GLN A 21 17.84 -5.88 2.80
CA GLN A 21 19.05 -6.55 2.28
C GLN A 21 18.76 -7.31 0.99
N GLU A 22 17.60 -7.95 0.89
CA GLU A 22 17.21 -8.68 -0.32
C GLU A 22 16.90 -7.71 -1.47
N LEU A 23 16.24 -6.59 -1.17
CA LEU A 23 16.04 -5.47 -2.11
C LEU A 23 17.37 -4.94 -2.71
N GLN A 24 18.45 -4.92 -1.94
CA GLN A 24 19.75 -4.44 -2.40
C GLN A 24 20.51 -5.46 -3.25
N ARG A 25 20.26 -6.77 -3.07
CA ARG A 25 20.92 -7.84 -3.82
C ARG A 25 20.44 -7.93 -5.26
N HIS A 26 19.14 -7.69 -5.52
CA HIS A 26 18.55 -7.85 -6.85
C HIS A 26 18.60 -6.60 -7.73
N MET A 27 18.84 -5.41 -7.16
CA MET A 27 19.08 -4.18 -7.94
C MET A 27 20.46 -4.14 -8.64
N GLY A 28 21.30 -5.18 -8.48
CA GLY A 28 22.66 -5.25 -9.03
C GLY A 28 22.80 -6.07 -10.32
N GLY A 29 21.73 -6.65 -10.88
CA GLY A 29 21.80 -7.55 -12.03
C GLY A 29 21.27 -6.93 -13.32
N ASN A 30 22.18 -6.64 -14.26
CA ASN A 30 22.01 -6.42 -15.71
C ASN A 30 20.59 -6.18 -16.26
N ASP A 31 20.31 -4.95 -16.68
CA ASP A 31 19.12 -4.63 -17.48
C ASP A 31 19.48 -3.99 -18.82
N GLU A 32 18.75 -4.43 -19.85
CA GLU A 32 18.69 -3.81 -21.17
C GLU A 32 18.20 -2.35 -21.09
N PRO A 33 18.70 -1.45 -21.96
CA PRO A 33 18.66 0.01 -21.75
C PRO A 33 17.30 0.69 -22.03
N GLY A 34 16.17 -0.03 -22.01
CA GLY A 34 14.85 0.51 -22.40
C GLY A 34 13.72 0.40 -21.38
N SER A 35 13.67 -0.67 -20.59
CA SER A 35 12.54 -0.97 -19.68
C SER A 35 12.83 -0.59 -18.22
N ALA A 36 14.08 -0.71 -17.78
CA ALA A 36 14.48 -0.46 -16.40
C ALA A 36 14.30 1.01 -15.97
N ASP A 37 14.54 1.96 -16.88
CA ASP A 37 14.40 3.39 -16.56
C ASP A 37 12.95 3.81 -16.28
N ALA A 38 11.99 3.25 -17.02
CA ALA A 38 10.57 3.54 -16.82
C ALA A 38 10.03 2.91 -15.53
N GLN A 39 10.40 1.66 -15.22
CA GLN A 39 10.04 0.99 -13.97
C GLN A 39 10.67 1.68 -12.74
N SER A 40 11.96 2.02 -12.83
CA SER A 40 12.69 2.83 -11.85
C SER A 40 11.99 4.16 -11.56
N SER A 41 11.51 4.85 -12.61
CA SER A 41 10.82 6.14 -12.45
C SER A 41 9.46 5.98 -11.76
N THR A 42 8.72 4.93 -12.08
CA THR A 42 7.40 4.64 -11.49
C THR A 42 7.53 4.29 -10.01
N PHE A 43 8.50 3.43 -9.66
CA PHE A 43 8.77 3.09 -8.27
C PHE A 43 9.17 4.30 -7.42
N ARG A 44 10.03 5.18 -7.97
CA ARG A 44 10.42 6.43 -7.30
C ARG A 44 9.21 7.32 -7.04
N ARG A 45 8.31 7.43 -8.03
CA ARG A 45 7.07 8.21 -7.90
C ARG A 45 6.17 7.65 -6.80
N LEU A 46 5.95 6.35 -6.72
CA LEU A 46 5.15 5.73 -5.65
C LEU A 46 5.73 5.99 -4.26
N LYS A 47 7.05 5.88 -4.11
CA LYS A 47 7.73 6.20 -2.84
C LYS A 47 7.60 7.67 -2.47
N TYR A 48 7.67 8.56 -3.47
CA TYR A 48 7.42 9.97 -3.25
C TYR A 48 5.97 10.21 -2.79
N LEU A 49 4.98 9.64 -3.48
CA LEU A 49 3.56 9.78 -3.12
C LEU A 49 3.28 9.29 -1.70
N VAL A 50 3.86 8.17 -1.30
CA VAL A 50 3.73 7.66 0.08
C VAL A 50 4.33 8.63 1.10
N LYS A 51 5.53 9.17 0.82
CA LYS A 51 6.16 10.16 1.70
C LYS A 51 5.35 11.45 1.77
N TRP A 52 4.87 11.93 0.62
CA TRP A 52 4.03 13.11 0.50
C TRP A 52 2.74 12.92 1.29
N GLY A 53 2.01 11.83 1.07
CA GLY A 53 0.75 11.58 1.76
C GLY A 53 0.94 11.42 3.27
N HIS A 54 2.01 10.75 3.71
CA HIS A 54 2.33 10.70 5.13
C HIS A 54 2.60 12.09 5.73
N TRP A 55 3.39 12.92 5.04
CA TRP A 55 3.67 14.27 5.49
C TRP A 55 2.40 15.13 5.53
N GLN A 56 1.54 15.04 4.51
CA GLN A 56 0.25 15.72 4.46
C GLN A 56 -0.62 15.37 5.68
N LEU A 57 -0.75 14.09 6.01
CA LEU A 57 -1.54 13.65 7.16
C LEU A 57 -0.95 14.09 8.52
N LEU A 58 0.35 14.39 8.60
CA LEU A 58 0.99 14.89 9.82
C LEU A 58 0.92 16.41 9.94
N GLU A 59 1.20 17.12 8.84
CA GLU A 59 1.24 18.59 8.83
C GLU A 59 -0.17 19.19 8.99
N TYR A 60 -1.17 18.48 8.49
CA TYR A 60 -2.56 18.92 8.44
C TYR A 60 -3.47 18.02 9.30
N GLU A 61 -2.99 17.58 10.47
CA GLU A 61 -3.74 16.69 11.39
C GLU A 61 -5.10 17.28 11.82
N ASP A 62 -5.19 18.61 11.94
CA ASP A 62 -6.43 19.33 12.30
C ASP A 62 -7.35 19.63 11.08
N SER A 63 -6.97 19.19 9.87
CA SER A 63 -7.79 19.42 8.69
C SER A 63 -9.06 18.55 8.68
N PRO A 64 -10.11 18.99 7.96
CA PRO A 64 -11.37 18.23 7.88
C PRO A 64 -11.16 16.77 7.44
N PRO A 65 -11.94 15.81 7.97
CA PRO A 65 -11.81 14.39 7.63
C PRO A 65 -11.89 14.12 6.13
N GLU A 66 -12.69 14.90 5.37
CA GLU A 66 -12.81 14.73 3.92
C GLU A 66 -11.47 14.97 3.20
N TRP A 67 -10.67 15.92 3.72
CA TRP A 67 -9.34 16.19 3.19
C TRP A 67 -8.37 15.05 3.47
N GLN A 68 -8.37 14.53 4.70
CA GLN A 68 -7.52 13.40 5.08
C GLN A 68 -7.87 12.16 4.26
N CYS A 69 -9.16 11.91 4.06
CA CYS A 69 -9.65 10.86 3.16
C CYS A 69 -9.14 11.05 1.73
N ALA A 70 -9.23 12.26 1.18
CA ALA A 70 -8.77 12.54 -0.18
C ALA A 70 -7.26 12.30 -0.37
N VAL A 71 -6.44 12.62 0.64
CA VAL A 71 -5.01 12.31 0.63
C VAL A 71 -4.77 10.80 0.59
N VAL A 72 -5.48 10.04 1.42
CA VAL A 72 -5.38 8.57 1.44
C VAL A 72 -5.84 8.00 0.10
N ASP A 73 -6.98 8.46 -0.43
CA ASP A 73 -7.54 8.01 -1.70
C ASP A 73 -6.55 8.22 -2.84
N GLU A 74 -5.91 9.39 -2.91
CA GLU A 74 -4.92 9.71 -3.93
C GLU A 74 -3.71 8.78 -3.87
N VAL A 75 -3.17 8.56 -2.67
CA VAL A 75 -2.03 7.65 -2.49
C VAL A 75 -2.41 6.23 -2.86
N VAL A 76 -3.51 5.71 -2.30
CA VAL A 76 -3.95 4.32 -2.49
C VAL A 76 -4.28 4.05 -3.95
N ARG A 77 -4.98 4.96 -4.63
CA ARG A 77 -5.37 4.82 -6.05
C ARG A 77 -4.15 4.59 -6.94
N ALA A 78 -3.02 5.22 -6.65
CA ALA A 78 -1.78 5.04 -7.41
C ALA A 78 -1.21 3.60 -7.36
N PHE A 79 -1.59 2.80 -6.35
CA PHE A 79 -1.15 1.40 -6.23
C PHE A 79 -2.14 0.40 -6.84
N SER A 80 -3.36 0.83 -7.19
CA SER A 80 -4.38 -0.05 -7.79
C SER A 80 -3.90 -0.84 -9.03
N PRO A 81 -3.08 -0.28 -9.95
CA PRO A 81 -2.60 -1.05 -11.10
C PRO A 81 -1.68 -2.21 -10.71
N TRP A 82 -0.96 -2.10 -9.59
CA TRP A 82 -0.06 -3.15 -9.10
C TRP A 82 -0.83 -4.30 -8.47
N VAL A 83 -1.90 -4.00 -7.72
CA VAL A 83 -2.84 -5.01 -7.23
C VAL A 83 -3.50 -5.73 -8.41
N GLN A 84 -3.94 -4.99 -9.44
CA GLN A 84 -4.50 -5.58 -10.66
C GLN A 84 -3.48 -6.47 -11.39
N LYS A 85 -2.22 -6.04 -11.53
CA LYS A 85 -1.13 -6.84 -12.11
C LYS A 85 -0.96 -8.16 -11.35
N LEU A 86 -1.01 -8.15 -10.02
CA LEU A 86 -0.93 -9.38 -9.24
C LEU A 86 -2.09 -10.33 -9.48
N TYR A 87 -3.32 -9.83 -9.58
CA TYR A 87 -4.47 -10.69 -9.89
C TYR A 87 -4.32 -11.37 -11.26
N LEU A 88 -3.79 -10.66 -12.25
CA LEU A 88 -3.49 -11.24 -13.55
C LEU A 88 -2.40 -12.32 -13.46
N LEU A 89 -1.35 -12.10 -12.66
CA LEU A 89 -0.32 -13.11 -12.40
C LEU A 89 -0.89 -14.34 -11.68
N ARG A 90 -1.77 -14.15 -10.69
CA ARG A 90 -2.48 -15.23 -9.98
C ARG A 90 -3.33 -16.05 -10.94
N ALA A 91 -4.08 -15.39 -11.83
CA ALA A 91 -4.90 -16.06 -12.83
C ALA A 91 -4.07 -16.89 -13.83
N LYS A 92 -2.82 -16.49 -14.09
CA LYS A 92 -1.86 -17.23 -14.93
C LYS A 92 -1.12 -18.36 -14.20
N GLY A 93 -1.26 -18.48 -12.87
CA GLY A 93 -0.50 -19.44 -12.06
C GLY A 93 0.93 -19.00 -11.73
N CYS A 94 1.28 -17.73 -11.99
CA CYS A 94 2.63 -17.16 -11.88
C CYS A 94 2.79 -16.23 -10.66
N ALA A 95 2.03 -16.44 -9.58
CA ALA A 95 2.01 -15.52 -8.43
C ALA A 95 2.84 -15.97 -7.22
N GLY A 96 3.79 -16.89 -7.42
CA GLY A 96 4.71 -17.33 -6.37
C GLY A 96 5.92 -16.39 -6.24
N GLU A 97 6.56 -16.39 -5.07
CA GLU A 97 7.80 -15.60 -4.81
C GLU A 97 8.96 -15.94 -5.75
N ALA A 98 8.96 -17.13 -6.34
CA ALA A 98 9.94 -17.56 -7.33
C ALA A 98 9.77 -16.86 -8.69
N ASP A 99 8.63 -16.19 -8.92
CA ASP A 99 8.35 -15.46 -10.15
C ASP A 99 8.86 -14.02 -10.03
N ALA A 100 9.76 -13.63 -10.94
CA ALA A 100 10.38 -12.31 -10.93
C ALA A 100 9.37 -11.16 -11.11
N GLU A 101 8.29 -11.38 -11.88
CA GLU A 101 7.25 -10.37 -12.06
C GLU A 101 6.40 -10.23 -10.80
N ALA A 102 6.08 -11.34 -10.12
CA ALA A 102 5.36 -11.29 -8.85
C ALA A 102 6.19 -10.56 -7.77
N TRP A 103 7.50 -10.86 -7.71
CA TRP A 103 8.42 -10.17 -6.82
C TRP A 103 8.47 -8.66 -7.09
N GLU A 104 8.56 -8.25 -8.36
CA GLU A 104 8.50 -6.84 -8.76
C GLU A 104 7.22 -6.17 -8.22
N VAL A 105 6.06 -6.82 -8.33
CA VAL A 105 4.80 -6.29 -7.78
C VAL A 105 4.89 -6.11 -6.26
N PHE A 106 5.46 -7.06 -5.53
CA PHE A 106 5.64 -6.93 -4.08
C PHE A 106 6.52 -5.75 -3.71
N LEU A 107 7.61 -5.52 -4.45
CA LEU A 107 8.46 -4.36 -4.23
C LEU A 107 7.68 -3.04 -4.39
N HIS A 108 6.80 -2.97 -5.39
CA HIS A 108 5.97 -1.79 -5.63
C HIS A 108 4.86 -1.63 -4.60
N LEU A 109 4.32 -2.70 -4.01
CA LEU A 109 3.28 -2.62 -2.97
C LEU A 109 3.84 -2.35 -1.57
N ALA A 110 5.09 -2.73 -1.28
CA ALA A 110 5.70 -2.58 0.04
C ALA A 110 5.66 -1.14 0.63
N PRO A 111 5.90 -0.07 -0.14
CA PRO A 111 5.75 1.30 0.36
C PRO A 111 4.35 1.61 0.91
N LEU A 112 3.30 1.16 0.20
CA LEU A 112 1.92 1.35 0.66
C LEU A 112 1.68 0.58 1.94
N TYR A 113 2.09 -0.69 2.01
CA TYR A 113 1.97 -1.49 3.23
C TYR A 113 2.59 -0.81 4.47
N TYR A 114 3.79 -0.26 4.34
CA TYR A 114 4.41 0.48 5.45
C TYR A 114 3.71 1.80 5.79
N LEU A 115 3.05 2.44 4.83
CA LEU A 115 2.22 3.62 5.08
C LEU A 115 0.96 3.25 5.86
N LEU A 116 0.29 2.16 5.49
CA LEU A 116 -0.94 1.67 6.13
C LEU A 116 -0.74 1.29 7.60
N GLN A 117 0.50 1.14 8.06
CA GLN A 117 0.85 0.90 9.47
C GLN A 117 1.05 2.18 10.28
N ARG A 118 1.01 3.37 9.65
CA ARG A 118 1.22 4.65 10.33
C ARG A 118 -0.07 5.09 10.99
N ARG A 119 0.01 5.56 12.24
CA ARG A 119 -1.14 5.99 13.04
C ARG A 119 -2.06 6.95 12.27
N ALA A 120 -1.51 8.05 11.76
CA ALA A 120 -2.28 9.05 11.02
C ALA A 120 -3.00 8.48 9.78
N THR A 121 -2.38 7.52 9.09
CA THR A 121 -3.01 6.84 7.95
C THR A 121 -4.12 5.89 8.40
N VAL A 122 -3.91 5.13 9.47
CA VAL A 122 -4.94 4.26 10.05
C VAL A 122 -6.13 5.07 10.52
N GLU A 123 -5.91 6.17 11.24
CA GLU A 123 -6.95 7.09 11.71
C GLU A 123 -7.77 7.63 10.54
N ALA A 124 -7.11 8.12 9.48
CA ALA A 124 -7.78 8.62 8.28
C ALA A 124 -8.58 7.51 7.55
N ILE A 125 -8.08 6.27 7.49
CA ILE A 125 -8.82 5.14 6.89
C ILE A 125 -10.06 4.78 7.71
N VAL A 126 -9.94 4.77 9.04
CA VAL A 126 -11.08 4.51 9.94
C VAL A 126 -12.15 5.58 9.74
N GLN A 127 -11.78 6.86 9.78
CA GLN A 127 -12.69 7.97 9.52
C GLN A 127 -13.34 7.87 8.13
N SER A 128 -12.57 7.50 7.11
CA SER A 128 -13.07 7.26 5.76
C SER A 128 -14.12 6.14 5.73
N SER A 129 -13.86 5.04 6.44
CA SER A 129 -14.81 3.92 6.52
C SER A 129 -16.10 4.30 7.24
N GLU A 130 -16.01 5.07 8.32
CA GLU A 130 -17.18 5.58 9.06
C GLU A 130 -18.00 6.54 8.18
N ALA A 131 -17.35 7.42 7.43
CA ALA A 131 -18.02 8.33 6.51
C ALA A 131 -18.77 7.58 5.39
N VAL A 132 -18.17 6.53 4.83
CA VAL A 132 -18.82 5.69 3.81
C VAL A 132 -20.01 4.94 4.39
N VAL A 133 -19.90 4.38 5.59
CA VAL A 133 -21.02 3.71 6.28
C VAL A 133 -22.16 4.69 6.52
N HIS A 134 -21.86 5.89 7.01
CA HIS A 134 -22.86 6.92 7.25
C HIS A 134 -23.58 7.37 5.96
N ALA A 135 -22.82 7.61 4.88
CA ALA A 135 -23.39 7.95 3.58
C ALA A 135 -24.23 6.81 2.99
N PHE A 136 -23.85 5.56 3.25
CA PHE A 136 -24.64 4.39 2.86
C PHE A 136 -25.99 4.35 3.60
N GLU A 137 -25.98 4.50 4.92
CA GLU A 137 -27.19 4.51 5.76
C GLU A 137 -28.17 5.63 5.40
N GLN A 138 -27.64 6.77 4.95
CA GLN A 138 -28.43 7.92 4.53
C GLN A 138 -28.87 7.88 3.07
N HIS A 139 -28.52 6.82 2.32
CA HIS A 139 -28.75 6.74 0.87
C HIS A 139 -28.16 7.94 0.10
N SER A 140 -27.03 8.46 0.58
CA SER A 140 -26.37 9.68 0.09
C SER A 140 -24.96 9.40 -0.43
N LEU A 141 -24.69 8.18 -0.90
CA LEU A 141 -23.41 7.79 -1.49
C LEU A 141 -23.05 8.69 -2.68
N ASP A 142 -21.92 9.37 -2.55
CA ASP A 142 -21.33 10.21 -3.59
C ASP A 142 -20.23 9.46 -4.37
N SER A 143 -19.69 10.10 -5.40
CA SER A 143 -18.63 9.52 -6.23
C SER A 143 -17.38 9.11 -5.42
N PRO A 144 -16.85 9.94 -4.50
CA PRO A 144 -15.76 9.52 -3.60
C PRO A 144 -16.06 8.26 -2.79
N CYS A 145 -17.27 8.12 -2.24
CA CYS A 145 -17.65 6.91 -1.50
C CYS A 145 -17.65 5.67 -2.40
N ILE A 146 -18.18 5.78 -3.62
CA ILE A 146 -18.20 4.68 -4.59
C ILE A 146 -16.78 4.30 -5.01
N GLU A 147 -15.91 5.27 -5.26
CA GLU A 147 -14.50 5.02 -5.60
C GLU A 147 -13.74 4.32 -4.47
N ARG A 148 -13.98 4.69 -3.21
CA ARG A 148 -13.40 4.01 -2.05
C ARG A 148 -13.82 2.56 -1.96
N LEU A 149 -15.11 2.29 -2.14
CA LEU A 149 -15.65 0.93 -2.13
C LEU A 149 -15.11 0.08 -3.30
N GLY A 150 -14.98 0.67 -4.48
CA GLY A 150 -14.57 -0.04 -5.70
C GLY A 150 -13.06 -0.21 -5.87
N ILE A 151 -12.26 0.74 -5.38
CA ILE A 151 -10.81 0.80 -5.64
C ILE A 151 -10.02 0.95 -4.34
N GLY A 152 -10.37 1.93 -3.50
CA GLY A 152 -9.60 2.29 -2.30
C GLY A 152 -9.45 1.14 -1.31
N PHE A 153 -10.56 0.70 -0.70
CA PHE A 153 -10.55 -0.38 0.29
C PHE A 153 -10.06 -1.72 -0.28
N PRO A 154 -10.46 -2.15 -1.49
CA PRO A 154 -9.90 -3.36 -2.09
C PRO A 154 -8.36 -3.29 -2.24
N THR A 155 -7.82 -2.15 -2.68
CA THR A 155 -6.37 -1.99 -2.83
C THR A 155 -5.65 -2.08 -1.48
N ILE A 156 -6.21 -1.48 -0.43
CA ILE A 156 -5.69 -1.56 0.95
C ILE A 156 -5.69 -3.01 1.44
N LEU A 157 -6.84 -3.68 1.38
CA LEU A 157 -7.03 -5.04 1.87
C LEU A 157 -6.15 -6.04 1.15
N GLU A 158 -6.05 -5.95 -0.18
CA GLU A 158 -5.16 -6.80 -0.95
C GLU A 158 -3.71 -6.54 -0.60
N THR A 159 -3.27 -5.27 -0.53
CA THR A 159 -1.89 -4.94 -0.18
C THR A 159 -1.49 -5.56 1.17
N ILE A 160 -2.35 -5.48 2.17
CA ILE A 160 -2.14 -6.11 3.48
C ILE A 160 -2.12 -7.64 3.33
N SER A 161 -3.15 -8.22 2.72
CA SER A 161 -3.26 -9.68 2.57
C SER A 161 -2.14 -10.29 1.74
N ILE A 162 -1.59 -9.55 0.78
CA ILE A 162 -0.49 -10.00 -0.06
C ILE A 162 0.78 -10.09 0.75
N ILE A 163 1.13 -9.01 1.46
CA ILE A 163 2.43 -8.89 2.13
C ILE A 163 2.46 -9.68 3.45
N ASP A 164 1.33 -9.80 4.16
CA ASP A 164 1.27 -10.61 5.39
C ASP A 164 1.35 -12.13 5.13
N ARG A 165 1.17 -12.58 3.87
CA ARG A 165 1.25 -14.00 3.47
C ARG A 165 2.64 -14.43 3.01
N LEU A 166 3.57 -13.48 2.84
CA LEU A 166 4.99 -13.71 2.52
C LEU A 166 5.75 -13.99 3.82
#